data_AF-A0A7S0GB17-F1
#
_entry.id   AF-A0A7S0GB17-F1
#
_cell.length_a   1.000
_cell.length_b   1.000
_cell.length_c   1.000
_cell.angle_alpha   90.00
_cell.angle_beta   90.00
_cell.angle_gamma   90.00
#
_symmetry.space_group_name_H-M   'P 1'
#
loop_
_entity.id
_entity.type
_entity.pdbx_description
1 polymer ?
#
loop_
_entity_poly.entity_id
_entity_poly.type
_entity_poly.pdbx_seq_one_letter_code
_entity_poly.pdbx_strand_id
1 'polypeptide(L)'
;KNYKMVASEVMERNLGETENIIINQLRKSCLQEAMGCEAKSEFKLYKGTEMKESDIFASAVEESEFCVRLCCSKCHPYTMVVKEESSGDEIVTMDRPFACAAAGCKCCCYQNMTVSSGGQKLGTITEDCYYCVPSFTVTNSTDVAIHKIKPPTCLG
;
A
#
# COMPACT_ATOMS: atom_id res chain seq x y z
N LYS A 1 -21.34 -13.13 4.58
CA LYS A 1 -20.84 -13.12 5.98
C LYS A 1 -20.33 -11.71 6.25
N ASN A 2 -20.90 -11.00 7.22
CA ASN A 2 -20.47 -9.66 7.59
C ASN A 2 -19.16 -9.76 8.39
N TYR A 3 -18.04 -9.45 7.74
CA TYR A 3 -16.75 -9.34 8.40
C TYR A 3 -16.70 -7.96 9.06
N LYS A 4 -17.00 -7.89 10.36
CA LYS A 4 -16.85 -6.66 11.12
C LYS A 4 -15.38 -6.55 11.52
N MET A 5 -14.58 -5.97 10.64
CA MET A 5 -13.22 -5.55 10.94
C MET A 5 -13.36 -4.49 12.05
N VAL A 6 -12.58 -4.60 13.13
CA VAL A 6 -12.51 -3.51 14.11
C VAL A 6 -11.59 -2.45 13.51
N ALA A 7 -12.14 -1.67 12.59
CA ALA A 7 -11.46 -0.52 12.02
C ALA A 7 -11.48 0.63 13.04
N SER A 8 -10.47 1.49 12.99
CA SER A 8 -10.47 2.70 13.81
C SER A 8 -11.61 3.63 13.39
N GLU A 9 -12.09 4.48 14.31
CA GLU A 9 -13.10 5.49 14.00
C GLU A 9 -12.66 6.43 12.86
N VAL A 10 -11.35 6.72 12.79
CA VAL A 10 -10.73 7.52 11.73
C VAL A 10 -10.81 6.83 10.38
N MET A 11 -10.63 5.51 10.34
CA MET A 11 -10.79 4.74 9.12
C MET A 11 -12.24 4.67 8.67
N GLU A 12 -13.17 4.39 9.58
CA GLU A 12 -14.60 4.27 9.26
C GLU A 12 -15.18 5.60 8.74
N ARG A 13 -14.87 6.73 9.38
CA ARG A 13 -15.36 8.04 8.91
C ARG A 13 -14.77 8.45 7.54
N ASN A 14 -13.56 8.00 7.24
CA ASN A 14 -12.91 8.33 5.97
C ASN A 14 -13.33 7.40 4.84
N LEU A 15 -13.45 6.10 5.09
CA LEU A 15 -13.61 5.08 4.05
C LEU A 15 -15.00 4.44 4.02
N GLY A 16 -15.78 4.51 5.10
CA GLY A 16 -17.01 3.71 5.28
C GLY A 16 -18.09 3.93 4.21
N GLU A 17 -18.26 5.16 3.73
CA GLU A 17 -19.23 5.51 2.68
C GLU A 17 -18.58 5.78 1.31
N THR A 18 -17.25 5.60 1.19
CA THR A 18 -16.52 5.98 -0.02
C THR A 18 -16.55 4.84 -1.04
N GLU A 19 -17.20 5.06 -2.18
CA GLU A 19 -17.27 4.06 -3.25
C GLU A 19 -16.02 4.02 -4.12
N ASN A 20 -15.43 5.19 -4.39
CA ASN A 20 -14.32 5.35 -5.32
C ASN A 20 -13.20 6.16 -4.66
N ILE A 21 -11.98 5.67 -4.79
CA ILE A 21 -10.76 6.33 -4.31
C ILE A 21 -9.78 6.37 -5.48
N ILE A 22 -9.27 7.57 -5.77
CA ILE A 22 -8.14 7.74 -6.68
C ILE A 22 -6.88 7.89 -5.85
N ILE A 23 -5.87 7.10 -6.19
CA ILE A 23 -4.53 7.16 -5.59
C ILE A 23 -3.59 7.77 -6.63
N ASN A 24 -3.12 8.99 -6.36
CA ASN A 24 -2.20 9.69 -7.25
C ASN A 24 -0.80 9.73 -6.65
N GLN A 25 0.17 9.15 -7.35
CA GLN A 25 1.57 9.24 -6.98
C GLN A 25 2.12 10.62 -7.37
N LEU A 26 2.71 11.32 -6.41
CA LEU A 26 3.36 12.61 -6.66
C LEU A 26 4.70 12.38 -7.37
N ARG A 27 4.96 13.19 -8.41
CA ARG A 27 6.23 13.12 -9.12
C ARG A 27 7.35 13.69 -8.26
N LYS A 28 8.48 13.00 -8.27
CA LYS A 28 9.73 13.46 -7.65
C LYS A 28 10.32 14.60 -8.46
N SER A 29 11.08 15.48 -7.81
CA SER A 29 11.84 16.53 -8.53
C SER A 29 12.93 15.87 -9.38
N CYS A 30 13.07 16.32 -10.64
CA CYS A 30 14.09 15.82 -11.56
C CYS A 30 15.52 15.92 -10.99
N LEU A 31 15.77 16.90 -10.13
CA LEU A 31 17.07 17.08 -9.47
C LEU A 31 17.38 15.95 -8.47
N GLN A 32 16.36 15.45 -7.78
CA GLN A 32 16.48 14.40 -6.78
C GLN A 32 16.77 13.05 -7.45
N GLU A 33 16.09 12.79 -8.57
CA GLU A 33 16.35 11.62 -9.43
C GLU A 33 17.75 11.69 -10.07
N ALA A 34 18.16 12.86 -10.56
CA ALA A 34 19.46 13.07 -11.20
C ALA A 34 20.66 12.92 -10.23
N MET A 35 20.49 13.24 -8.94
CA MET A 35 21.52 13.05 -7.92
C MET A 35 21.53 11.66 -7.29
N GLY A 36 20.70 10.72 -7.76
CA GLY A 36 20.60 9.38 -7.17
C GLY A 36 20.06 9.40 -5.73
N CYS A 37 19.43 10.49 -5.31
CA CYS A 37 18.75 10.58 -4.03
C CYS A 37 17.39 9.90 -4.17
N GLU A 38 17.28 8.65 -3.76
CA GLU A 38 16.02 7.92 -3.78
C GLU A 38 15.03 8.57 -2.78
N ALA A 39 14.19 9.46 -3.30
CA ALA A 39 13.18 10.17 -2.52
C ALA A 39 12.06 9.22 -2.09
N LYS A 40 11.42 9.50 -0.96
CA LYS A 40 10.26 8.76 -0.46
C LYS A 40 9.14 8.76 -1.51
N SER A 41 8.39 7.67 -1.62
CA SER A 41 7.18 7.64 -2.45
C SER A 41 6.06 8.37 -1.72
N GLU A 42 5.49 9.39 -2.36
CA GLU A 42 4.41 10.21 -1.80
C GLU A 42 3.17 10.09 -2.67
N PHE A 43 2.00 10.04 -2.03
CA PHE A 43 0.71 9.89 -2.68
C PHE A 43 -0.32 10.84 -2.10
N LYS A 44 -1.21 11.35 -2.96
CA LYS A 44 -2.45 12.02 -2.58
C LYS A 44 -3.64 11.12 -2.92
N LEU A 45 -4.57 11.00 -1.98
CA LEU A 45 -5.78 10.20 -2.12
C LEU A 45 -6.99 11.11 -2.24
N TYR A 46 -7.82 10.86 -3.26
CA TYR A 46 -8.99 11.63 -3.60
C TYR A 46 -10.25 10.76 -3.49
N LYS A 47 -11.34 11.31 -2.98
CA LYS A 47 -12.65 10.66 -3.05
C LYS A 47 -13.30 10.91 -4.40
N GLY A 48 -14.03 9.93 -4.90
CA GLY A 48 -14.77 10.04 -6.16
C GLY A 48 -13.94 9.63 -7.37
N THR A 49 -14.32 10.15 -8.54
CA THR A 49 -13.80 9.72 -9.85
C THR A 49 -12.96 10.78 -10.55
N GLU A 50 -12.73 11.92 -9.92
CA GLU A 50 -11.96 13.04 -10.47
C GLU A 50 -10.91 13.51 -9.45
N MET A 51 -9.82 14.11 -9.93
CA MET A 51 -8.76 14.65 -9.08
C MET A 51 -8.99 16.15 -8.84
N LYS A 52 -9.96 16.51 -8.01
CA LYS A 52 -10.17 17.89 -7.55
C LYS A 52 -9.50 18.13 -6.21
N GLU A 53 -8.97 19.32 -6.00
CA GLU A 53 -8.31 19.66 -4.72
C GLU A 53 -9.27 19.54 -3.52
N SER A 54 -10.57 19.82 -3.73
CA SER A 54 -11.62 19.65 -2.72
C SER A 54 -11.84 18.20 -2.28
N ASP A 55 -11.42 17.24 -3.10
CA ASP A 55 -11.72 15.82 -2.91
C ASP A 55 -10.55 15.09 -2.24
N ILE A 56 -9.43 15.79 -2.00
CA ILE A 56 -8.31 15.27 -1.23
C ILE A 56 -8.76 15.04 0.21
N PHE A 57 -8.66 13.81 0.67
CA PHE A 57 -9.00 13.45 2.05
C PHE A 57 -7.82 12.88 2.82
N ALA A 58 -6.81 12.36 2.12
CA ALA A 58 -5.66 11.74 2.75
C ALA A 58 -4.39 11.89 1.91
N SER A 59 -3.25 11.81 2.60
CA SER A 59 -1.93 11.71 2.02
C SER A 59 -1.21 10.48 2.57
N ALA A 60 -0.35 9.88 1.75
CA ALA A 60 0.46 8.73 2.16
C ALA A 60 1.92 8.95 1.81
N VAL A 61 2.80 8.66 2.76
CA VAL A 61 4.24 8.79 2.59
C VAL A 61 4.89 7.46 2.96
N GLU A 62 5.77 7.01 2.09
CA GLU A 62 6.63 5.86 2.33
C GLU A 62 7.80 6.27 3.24
N GLU A 63 7.91 5.59 4.38
CA GLU A 63 9.05 5.66 5.28
C GLU A 63 9.94 4.44 5.03
N SER A 64 11.15 4.68 4.52
CA SER A 64 12.17 3.65 4.32
C SER A 64 13.58 4.23 4.55
N GLU A 65 14.51 3.39 4.98
CA GLU A 65 15.89 3.77 5.31
C GLU A 65 16.75 4.00 4.04
N PHE A 66 17.49 5.11 4.00
CA PHE A 66 18.25 5.58 2.82
C PHE A 66 19.29 4.57 2.29
N CYS A 67 19.97 3.84 3.18
CA CYS A 67 21.05 2.92 2.78
C CYS A 67 20.53 1.59 2.18
N VAL A 68 19.26 1.23 2.39
CA VAL A 68 18.68 -0.03 1.87
C VAL A 68 18.18 0.13 0.43
N ARG A 69 17.92 1.38 0.03
CA ARG A 69 17.45 1.82 -1.29
C ARG A 69 18.52 1.70 -2.39
N LEU A 70 19.77 2.06 -2.07
CA LEU A 70 20.92 2.01 -2.99
C LEU A 70 21.40 0.59 -3.36
N CYS A 71 21.38 -0.36 -2.43
CA CYS A 71 21.90 -1.72 -2.67
C CYS A 71 20.83 -2.73 -3.10
N CYS A 72 19.55 -2.44 -2.83
CA CYS A 72 18.44 -3.40 -2.90
C CYS A 72 17.10 -2.70 -3.24
N SER A 73 17.08 -1.82 -4.24
CA SER A 73 15.93 -0.96 -4.59
C SER A 73 14.58 -1.66 -4.66
N LYS A 74 14.51 -2.92 -5.12
CA LYS A 74 13.27 -3.71 -5.22
C LYS A 74 12.97 -4.60 -4.00
N CYS A 75 13.88 -4.70 -3.02
CA CYS A 75 13.78 -5.62 -1.89
C CYS A 75 13.60 -4.94 -0.52
N HIS A 76 13.75 -3.62 -0.45
CA HIS A 76 13.81 -2.87 0.80
C HIS A 76 12.50 -2.98 1.62
N PRO A 77 12.57 -3.00 2.97
CA PRO A 77 11.38 -2.88 3.80
C PRO A 77 10.90 -1.42 3.78
N TYR A 78 9.60 -1.22 3.85
CA TYR A 78 9.03 0.11 4.02
C TYR A 78 7.78 0.05 4.88
N THR A 79 7.52 1.16 5.56
CA THR A 79 6.24 1.40 6.21
C THR A 79 5.56 2.54 5.46
N MET A 80 4.30 2.36 5.07
CA MET A 80 3.50 3.39 4.45
C MET A 80 2.36 3.75 5.38
N VAL A 81 2.28 5.02 5.76
CA VAL A 81 1.23 5.53 6.65
C VAL A 81 0.34 6.46 5.84
N VAL A 82 -0.94 6.10 5.74
CA VAL A 82 -1.98 6.94 5.17
C VAL A 82 -2.55 7.78 6.30
N LYS A 83 -2.44 9.10 6.17
CA LYS A 83 -2.92 10.08 7.14
C LYS A 83 -4.04 10.90 6.55
N GLU A 84 -5.00 11.26 7.38
CA GLU A 84 -6.02 12.22 6.98
C GLU A 84 -5.39 13.60 6.76
N GLU A 85 -5.81 14.27 5.69
CA GLU A 85 -5.28 15.58 5.31
C GLU A 85 -5.64 16.69 6.32
N SER A 86 -6.82 16.63 6.93
CA SER A 86 -7.33 17.69 7.81
C SER A 86 -6.79 17.63 9.24
N SER A 87 -6.64 16.43 9.80
CA SER A 87 -6.19 16.22 11.19
C SER A 87 -4.75 15.73 11.31
N GLY A 88 -4.22 15.08 10.26
CA GLY A 88 -2.97 14.32 10.33
C GLY A 88 -3.12 12.95 11.02
N ASP A 89 -4.34 12.56 11.40
CA ASP A 89 -4.60 11.29 12.08
C ASP A 89 -4.33 10.11 11.14
N GLU A 90 -3.84 9.01 11.72
CA GLU A 90 -3.61 7.77 10.99
C GLU A 90 -4.96 7.14 10.56
N ILE A 91 -5.10 6.89 9.27
CA ILE A 91 -6.20 6.11 8.70
C ILE A 91 -5.80 4.64 8.64
N VAL A 92 -4.67 4.34 8.01
CA VAL A 92 -4.16 2.97 7.85
C VAL A 92 -2.63 2.97 7.77
N THR A 93 -2.02 1.98 8.40
CA THR A 93 -0.59 1.70 8.33
C THR A 93 -0.35 0.36 7.64
N MET A 94 0.52 0.38 6.64
CA MET A 94 0.95 -0.78 5.88
C MET A 94 2.44 -1.00 6.13
N ASP A 95 2.77 -2.15 6.71
CA ASP A 95 4.14 -2.54 7.00
C ASP A 95 4.58 -3.67 6.06
N ARG A 96 5.62 -3.41 5.26
CA ARG A 96 6.22 -4.39 4.36
C ARG A 96 7.64 -4.73 4.81
N PRO A 97 7.89 -5.98 5.27
CA PRO A 97 9.24 -6.43 5.58
C PRO A 97 10.12 -6.57 4.34
N PHE A 98 11.43 -6.73 4.57
CA PHE A 98 12.39 -6.99 3.50
C PHE A 98 12.05 -8.32 2.81
N ALA A 99 11.94 -8.30 1.49
CA ALA A 99 11.60 -9.48 0.71
C ALA A 99 12.27 -9.41 -0.67
N CYS A 100 12.68 -10.54 -1.23
CA CYS A 100 13.33 -10.60 -2.54
C CYS A 100 12.45 -9.96 -3.63
N ALA A 101 13.06 -9.21 -4.55
CA ALA A 101 12.40 -8.57 -5.67
C ALA A 101 11.54 -9.55 -6.49
N ALA A 102 10.48 -9.04 -7.11
CA ALA A 102 9.69 -9.83 -8.06
C ALA A 102 10.58 -10.32 -9.23
N ALA A 103 10.45 -11.61 -9.55
CA ALA A 103 11.09 -12.28 -10.69
C ALA A 103 10.02 -12.88 -11.61
N GLY A 104 10.38 -13.29 -12.84
CA GLY A 104 9.43 -13.84 -13.81
C GLY A 104 8.72 -15.13 -13.38
N CYS A 105 9.33 -15.89 -12.46
CA CYS A 105 8.76 -17.04 -11.76
C CYS A 105 9.34 -17.06 -10.35
N LYS A 106 8.48 -17.20 -9.32
CA LYS A 106 8.91 -17.12 -7.92
C LYS A 106 8.30 -18.26 -7.10
N CYS A 107 9.16 -19.15 -6.60
CA CYS A 107 8.78 -20.30 -5.78
C CYS A 107 9.16 -20.16 -4.29
N CYS A 108 9.80 -19.05 -3.90
CA CYS A 108 10.19 -18.75 -2.53
C CYS A 108 10.30 -17.23 -2.27
N CYS A 109 10.39 -16.83 -1.00
CA CYS A 109 10.56 -15.43 -0.57
C CYS A 109 9.42 -14.49 -0.97
N TYR A 110 8.18 -14.97 -0.92
CA TYR A 110 6.97 -14.23 -1.28
C TYR A 110 6.87 -12.88 -0.57
N GLN A 111 6.36 -11.86 -1.28
CA GLN A 111 6.01 -10.59 -0.64
C GLN A 111 4.97 -10.81 0.45
N ASN A 112 5.12 -10.11 1.57
CA ASN A 112 4.12 -10.04 2.62
C ASN A 112 3.97 -8.57 3.04
N MET A 113 2.78 -8.20 3.49
CA MET A 113 2.49 -6.88 4.03
C MET A 113 1.43 -7.02 5.12
N THR A 114 1.65 -6.39 6.26
CA THR A 114 0.68 -6.30 7.34
C THR A 114 -0.08 -4.99 7.23
N VAL A 115 -1.40 -5.04 7.34
CA VAL A 115 -2.27 -3.86 7.32
C VAL A 115 -2.88 -3.66 8.69
N SER A 116 -2.82 -2.44 9.21
CA SER A 116 -3.31 -2.08 10.54
C SER A 116 -3.96 -0.69 10.55
N SER A 117 -4.80 -0.43 11.53
CA SER A 117 -5.40 0.89 11.75
C SER A 117 -5.58 1.10 13.25
N GLY A 118 -5.20 2.28 13.76
CA GLY A 118 -5.24 2.56 15.20
C GLY A 118 -4.45 1.56 16.04
N GLY A 119 -3.34 1.03 15.50
CA GLY A 119 -2.52 0.01 16.14
C GLY A 119 -3.10 -1.42 16.12
N GLN A 120 -4.28 -1.64 15.55
CA GLN A 120 -4.90 -2.96 15.45
C GLN A 120 -4.65 -3.60 14.07
N LYS A 121 -4.16 -4.85 14.05
CA LYS A 121 -4.00 -5.63 12.80
C LYS A 121 -5.38 -5.87 12.16
N LEU A 122 -5.54 -5.38 10.94
CA LEU A 122 -6.70 -5.61 10.09
C LEU A 122 -6.56 -6.91 9.31
N GLY A 123 -5.35 -7.24 8.86
CA GLY A 123 -5.09 -8.43 8.06
C GLY A 123 -3.72 -8.42 7.41
N THR A 124 -3.51 -9.32 6.45
CA THR A 124 -2.27 -9.37 5.66
C THR A 124 -2.55 -9.46 4.17
N ILE A 125 -1.57 -9.05 3.38
CA ILE A 125 -1.53 -9.24 1.93
C ILE A 125 -0.29 -10.07 1.63
N THR A 126 -0.46 -11.24 1.02
CA THR A 126 0.65 -12.16 0.73
C THR A 126 0.67 -12.51 -0.76
N GLU A 127 1.85 -12.48 -1.37
CA GLU A 127 2.08 -12.92 -2.74
C GLU A 127 1.94 -14.44 -2.82
N ASP A 128 1.15 -14.92 -3.78
CA ASP A 128 1.02 -16.35 -4.05
C ASP A 128 2.14 -16.83 -4.97
N CYS A 129 2.33 -18.15 -5.07
CA CYS A 129 3.11 -18.71 -6.17
C CYS A 129 2.48 -18.34 -7.52
N TYR A 130 3.29 -17.83 -8.45
CA TYR A 130 2.82 -17.40 -9.76
C TYR A 130 3.80 -17.75 -10.88
N TYR A 131 3.24 -17.84 -12.09
CA TYR A 131 3.96 -17.91 -13.35
C TYR A 131 3.56 -16.70 -14.20
N CYS A 132 4.54 -15.90 -14.63
CA CYS A 132 4.38 -14.66 -15.41
C CYS A 132 3.77 -13.47 -14.67
N VAL A 133 2.59 -13.62 -14.05
CA VAL A 133 1.83 -12.50 -13.46
C VAL A 133 1.55 -12.78 -11.99
N PRO A 134 1.99 -11.91 -11.05
CA PRO A 134 1.79 -12.12 -9.62
C PRO A 134 0.32 -12.07 -9.24
N SER A 135 -0.06 -12.82 -8.22
CA SER A 135 -1.35 -12.65 -7.53
C SER A 135 -1.12 -12.51 -6.04
N PHE A 136 -2.03 -11.80 -5.37
CA PHE A 136 -1.93 -11.55 -3.95
C PHE A 136 -3.21 -12.01 -3.26
N THR A 137 -3.07 -12.73 -2.15
CA THR A 137 -4.18 -13.10 -1.28
C THR A 137 -4.27 -12.10 -0.14
N VAL A 138 -5.47 -11.55 0.06
CA VAL A 138 -5.80 -10.67 1.19
C VAL A 138 -6.49 -11.49 2.25
N THR A 139 -5.98 -11.43 3.47
CA THR A 139 -6.56 -12.09 4.64
C THR A 139 -7.14 -11.06 5.61
N ASN A 140 -8.08 -11.48 6.44
CA ASN A 140 -8.56 -10.69 7.57
C ASN A 140 -7.66 -10.87 8.80
N SER A 141 -8.06 -10.29 9.94
CA SER A 141 -7.31 -10.34 11.20
C SER A 141 -7.16 -11.76 11.78
N THR A 142 -7.99 -12.70 11.34
CA THR A 142 -7.96 -14.13 11.72
C THR A 142 -7.24 -15.00 10.67
N ASP A 143 -6.50 -14.38 9.75
CA ASP A 143 -5.76 -15.02 8.66
C ASP A 143 -6.66 -15.85 7.70
N VAL A 144 -7.95 -15.53 7.64
CA VAL A 144 -8.89 -16.11 6.67
C VAL A 144 -8.86 -15.29 5.39
N ALA A 145 -8.65 -15.95 4.24
CA ALA A 145 -8.65 -15.31 2.94
C ALA A 145 -10.03 -14.69 2.62
N ILE A 146 -10.04 -13.41 2.27
CA ILE A 146 -11.26 -12.63 1.95
C ILE A 146 -11.28 -12.16 0.50
N HIS A 147 -10.11 -11.84 -0.07
CA HIS A 147 -10.00 -11.37 -1.46
C HIS A 147 -8.74 -11.90 -2.12
N LYS A 148 -8.74 -11.90 -3.45
CA LYS A 148 -7.58 -12.21 -4.27
C LYS A 148 -7.40 -11.10 -5.30
N ILE A 149 -6.24 -10.45 -5.29
CA ILE A 149 -5.86 -9.40 -6.22
C ILE A 149 -5.09 -10.04 -7.36
N LYS A 150 -5.55 -9.81 -8.59
CA LYS A 150 -4.89 -10.26 -9.81
C LYS A 150 -4.76 -9.07 -10.77
N PRO A 151 -3.55 -8.75 -11.25
CA PRO A 151 -3.38 -7.82 -12.35
C PRO A 151 -4.08 -8.36 -13.62
N PRO A 152 -4.43 -7.48 -14.58
CA PRO A 152 -4.75 -7.93 -15.92
C PRO A 152 -3.59 -8.76 -16.47
N THR A 153 -3.91 -9.87 -17.14
CA THR A 153 -2.88 -10.73 -17.71
C THR A 153 -2.26 -10.09 -18.95
N CYS A 154 -1.06 -10.52 -19.33
CA CYS A 154 -0.42 -10.09 -20.57
C CYS A 154 -1.17 -10.50 -21.86
N LEU A 155 -2.27 -11.25 -21.76
CA LEU A 155 -3.07 -11.73 -22.89
C LEU A 155 -4.43 -11.03 -23.06
N GLY A 156 -4.74 -10.00 -22.27
CA GLY A 156 -6.02 -9.29 -22.34
C GLY A 156 -7.12 -10.00 -21.54
#